data_AF-A0A382PHT4-F1
#
_entry.id   AF-A0A382PHT4-F1
#
_cell.length_a   1.000
_cell.length_b   1.000
_cell.length_c   1.000
_cell.angle_alpha   90.00
_cell.angle_beta   90.00
_cell.angle_gamma   90.00
#
_symmetry.space_group_name_H-M   'P 1'
#
loop_
_entity.id
_entity.type
_entity.pdbx_description
1 polymer ?
#
loop_
_entity_poly.entity_id
_entity_poly.type
_entity_poly.pdbx_seq_one_letter_code
_entity_poly.pdbx_strand_id
1 'polypeptide(L)'
;FSGWTFVGHPGKIFTDGLPYAFASFYALTIPFTGVLFLRRQWVLGKAYKYITPGEMYSDYYGGNAMRLLTVLVAFLFSVPYLGVQLRASGSLFNVLSDGFISVNFGMFALTTVVVIYVASGGLRSVAYVDCAQAILLAVGIAILGGVALYYSGGWSGFTSGLAKIVSSDVSSGQNLTPDGYSMKVAIPGSIQMVSAGSKAIGGAWTGIMCMTYMFALMGIQSSPAFSMWAFANKTPQAFRWQQVVASSLIVGILLFTFTIFQGLGAQILVDNGLLENISDKNLVPELINLLSTSAPWLVGLLAVCALAAMQSTGSAYMSTFSAMVTRDIYAKYISPNASDKNQ
;
A
#
# COMPACT_ATOMS: atom_id res chain seq x y z
N PHE A 1 0.50 5.09 -0.52
CA PHE A 1 1.26 3.82 -0.67
C PHE A 1 1.53 3.29 0.72
N SER A 2 1.43 1.99 0.95
CA SER A 2 1.40 1.40 2.30
C SER A 2 2.18 0.10 2.40
N GLY A 3 2.08 -0.60 3.53
CA GLY A 3 2.54 -1.98 3.68
C GLY A 3 2.01 -2.93 2.60
N TRP A 4 0.84 -2.66 2.01
CA TRP A 4 0.37 -3.39 0.83
C TRP A 4 1.32 -3.21 -0.37
N THR A 5 1.74 -1.98 -0.64
CA THR A 5 2.69 -1.67 -1.73
C THR A 5 4.05 -2.29 -1.47
N PHE A 6 4.50 -2.32 -0.22
CA PHE A 6 5.82 -2.83 0.14
C PHE A 6 5.87 -4.37 0.18
N VAL A 7 4.86 -5.04 0.74
CA VAL A 7 4.85 -6.50 0.96
C VAL A 7 3.87 -7.22 0.04
N GLY A 8 2.61 -6.80 0.04
CA GLY A 8 1.54 -7.50 -0.68
C GLY A 8 1.71 -7.46 -2.19
N HIS A 9 2.12 -6.32 -2.74
CA HIS A 9 2.27 -6.13 -4.18
C HIS A 9 3.37 -7.02 -4.80
N PRO A 10 4.63 -7.03 -4.33
CA PRO A 10 5.62 -8.00 -4.84
C PRO A 10 5.21 -9.45 -4.57
N GLY A 11 4.53 -9.75 -3.44
CA GLY A 11 4.01 -11.09 -3.15
C GLY A 11 2.93 -11.56 -4.13
N LYS A 12 2.06 -10.64 -4.56
CA LYS A 12 1.07 -10.91 -5.62
C LYS A 12 1.72 -11.04 -6.99
N ILE A 13 2.81 -10.35 -7.29
CA ILE A 13 3.60 -10.59 -8.52
C ILE A 13 4.26 -11.98 -8.47
N PHE A 14 4.77 -12.40 -7.32
CA PHE A 14 5.33 -13.76 -7.15
C PHE A 14 4.29 -14.85 -7.46
N THR A 15 3.08 -14.72 -6.91
CA THR A 15 2.00 -15.70 -7.12
C THR A 15 1.42 -15.62 -8.54
N ASP A 16 1.06 -14.43 -9.00
CA ASP A 16 0.22 -14.22 -10.19
C ASP A 16 0.96 -13.66 -11.42
N GLY A 17 2.27 -13.40 -11.31
CA GLY A 17 3.12 -13.01 -12.43
C GLY A 17 2.96 -11.58 -12.93
N LEU A 18 3.51 -11.35 -14.13
CA LEU A 18 3.36 -10.09 -14.87
C LEU A 18 1.91 -9.69 -15.15
N PRO A 19 0.94 -10.60 -15.35
CA PRO A 19 -0.45 -10.19 -15.49
C PRO A 19 -0.95 -9.29 -14.35
N TYR A 20 -0.59 -9.63 -13.10
CA TYR A 20 -0.89 -8.77 -11.95
C TYR A 20 -0.03 -7.51 -11.91
N ALA A 21 1.22 -7.54 -12.38
CA ALA A 21 2.11 -6.37 -12.37
C ALA A 21 1.52 -5.18 -13.15
N PHE A 22 0.61 -5.40 -14.11
CA PHE A 22 -0.16 -4.33 -14.74
C PHE A 22 -1.02 -3.52 -13.75
N ALA A 23 -1.39 -4.10 -12.61
CA ALA A 23 -2.05 -3.37 -11.53
C ALA A 23 -1.19 -2.20 -11.02
N SER A 24 0.14 -2.21 -11.18
CA SER A 24 1.03 -1.10 -10.83
C SER A 24 0.64 0.25 -11.44
N PHE A 25 -0.15 0.26 -12.53
CA PHE A 25 -0.79 1.47 -13.06
C PHE A 25 -1.73 2.16 -12.06
N TYR A 26 -2.06 1.54 -10.91
CA TYR A 26 -2.68 2.26 -9.80
C TYR A 26 -1.83 3.44 -9.31
N ALA A 27 -0.51 3.43 -9.54
CA ALA A 27 0.35 4.58 -9.30
C ALA A 27 -0.05 5.82 -10.11
N LEU A 28 -0.74 5.63 -11.25
CA LEU A 28 -1.34 6.68 -12.07
C LEU A 28 -2.80 6.95 -11.69
N THR A 29 -3.62 5.90 -11.54
CA THR A 29 -5.07 6.10 -11.35
C THR A 29 -5.40 6.69 -9.98
N ILE A 30 -4.69 6.30 -8.92
CA ILE A 30 -4.88 6.86 -7.57
C ILE A 30 -4.70 8.39 -7.58
N PRO A 31 -3.55 8.97 -8.03
CA PRO A 31 -3.40 10.41 -8.11
C PRO A 31 -4.27 11.09 -9.15
N PHE A 32 -4.72 10.39 -10.19
CA PHE A 32 -5.66 10.94 -11.16
C PHE A 32 -6.95 11.42 -10.49
N THR A 33 -7.50 10.66 -9.54
CA THR A 33 -8.66 11.11 -8.74
C THR A 33 -8.39 12.45 -8.05
N GLY A 34 -7.22 12.65 -7.46
CA GLY A 34 -6.93 13.90 -6.77
C GLY A 34 -6.63 15.06 -7.67
N VAL A 35 -6.13 14.82 -8.90
CA VAL A 35 -6.06 15.85 -9.93
C VAL A 35 -7.48 16.38 -10.21
N LEU A 36 -8.47 15.50 -10.25
CA LEU A 36 -9.87 15.86 -10.48
C LEU A 36 -10.49 16.58 -9.27
N PHE A 37 -10.29 16.08 -8.04
CA PHE A 37 -11.11 16.51 -6.90
C PHE A 37 -10.37 17.30 -5.81
N LEU A 38 -9.12 16.96 -5.47
CA LEU A 38 -8.46 17.51 -4.27
C LEU A 38 -8.19 19.01 -4.38
N ARG A 39 -7.88 19.53 -5.57
CA ARG A 39 -7.72 20.99 -5.76
C ARG A 39 -9.03 21.73 -5.52
N ARG A 40 -10.18 21.17 -5.94
CA ARG A 40 -11.51 21.77 -5.74
C ARG A 40 -11.88 21.76 -4.27
N GLN A 41 -11.69 20.62 -3.60
CA GLN A 41 -11.88 20.50 -2.16
C GLN A 41 -10.98 21.47 -1.39
N TRP A 42 -9.70 21.60 -1.76
CA TRP A 42 -8.80 22.57 -1.14
C TRP A 42 -9.31 24.00 -1.24
N VAL A 43 -9.83 24.44 -2.39
CA VAL A 43 -10.42 25.79 -2.55
C VAL A 43 -11.60 25.97 -1.60
N LEU A 44 -12.50 24.98 -1.51
CA LEU A 44 -13.63 25.03 -0.57
C LEU A 44 -13.16 25.07 0.88
N GLY A 45 -12.18 24.25 1.23
CA GLY A 45 -11.56 24.26 2.56
C GLY A 45 -10.93 25.61 2.92
N LYS A 46 -10.37 26.34 1.97
CA LYS A 46 -9.86 27.70 2.21
C LYS A 46 -10.96 28.75 2.29
N ALA A 47 -12.00 28.65 1.45
CA ALA A 47 -13.09 29.61 1.43
C ALA A 47 -13.98 29.52 2.68
N TYR A 48 -14.32 28.30 3.10
CA TYR A 48 -15.27 28.02 4.18
C TYR A 48 -14.63 27.50 5.47
N LYS A 49 -13.30 27.37 5.50
CA LYS A 49 -12.51 26.90 6.66
C LYS A 49 -12.87 25.48 7.12
N TYR A 50 -13.23 24.61 6.18
CA TYR A 50 -13.47 23.20 6.49
C TYR A 50 -12.22 22.50 7.02
N ILE A 51 -12.40 21.73 8.08
CA ILE A 51 -11.39 20.85 8.66
C ILE A 51 -11.68 19.41 8.27
N THR A 52 -12.96 19.01 8.27
CA THR A 52 -13.37 17.66 7.90
C THR A 52 -14.25 17.66 6.64
N PRO A 53 -14.24 16.55 5.87
CA PRO A 53 -15.18 16.40 4.77
C PRO A 53 -16.63 16.26 5.26
N GLY A 54 -16.85 15.84 6.51
CA GLY A 54 -18.18 15.80 7.13
C GLY A 54 -18.81 17.19 7.23
N GLU A 55 -18.03 18.20 7.63
CA GLU A 55 -18.43 19.61 7.60
C GLU A 55 -18.76 20.07 6.17
N MET A 56 -17.85 19.83 5.23
CA MET A 56 -18.03 20.22 3.83
C MET A 56 -19.30 19.61 3.21
N TYR A 57 -19.56 18.33 3.41
CA TYR A 57 -20.74 17.67 2.86
C TYR A 57 -22.03 18.09 3.57
N SER A 58 -21.98 18.38 4.87
CA SER A 58 -23.14 18.88 5.63
C SER A 58 -23.60 20.24 5.10
N ASP A 59 -22.65 21.13 4.83
CA ASP A 59 -22.94 22.46 4.29
C ASP A 59 -23.40 22.40 2.84
N TYR A 60 -22.79 21.53 2.02
CA TYR A 60 -23.11 21.41 0.60
C TYR A 60 -24.49 20.79 0.34
N TYR A 61 -24.82 19.68 1.01
CA TYR A 61 -26.07 18.94 0.78
C TYR A 61 -27.22 19.38 1.70
N GLY A 62 -26.92 20.12 2.76
CA GLY A 62 -27.89 20.48 3.79
C GLY A 62 -28.15 19.33 4.77
N GLY A 63 -28.19 19.67 6.06
CA GLY A 63 -28.43 18.71 7.13
C GLY A 63 -27.18 17.89 7.52
N ASN A 64 -27.32 17.05 8.55
CA ASN A 64 -26.19 16.33 9.12
C ASN A 64 -26.11 14.85 8.74
N ALA A 65 -27.04 14.34 7.91
CA ALA A 65 -27.04 12.95 7.49
C ALA A 65 -25.73 12.58 6.76
N MET A 66 -25.28 13.44 5.84
CA MET A 66 -24.02 13.25 5.13
C MET A 66 -22.80 13.33 6.04
N ARG A 67 -22.82 14.19 7.07
CA ARG A 67 -21.76 14.25 8.09
C ARG A 67 -21.63 12.91 8.80
N LEU A 68 -22.73 12.39 9.34
CA LEU A 68 -22.76 11.13 10.07
C LEU A 68 -22.37 9.94 9.17
N LEU A 69 -22.86 9.92 7.93
CA LEU A 69 -22.46 8.91 6.95
C LEU A 69 -20.96 8.93 6.68
N THR A 70 -20.35 10.12 6.54
CA THR A 70 -18.92 10.26 6.30
C THR A 70 -18.11 9.73 7.49
N VAL A 71 -18.54 10.03 8.73
CA VAL A 71 -17.93 9.49 9.96
C VAL A 71 -18.04 7.96 10.01
N LEU A 72 -19.21 7.41 9.69
CA LEU A 72 -19.43 5.96 9.67
C LEU A 72 -18.53 5.27 8.65
N VAL A 73 -18.44 5.81 7.43
CA VAL A 73 -17.54 5.29 6.39
C VAL A 73 -16.08 5.36 6.83
N ALA A 74 -15.66 6.47 7.45
CA ALA A 74 -14.31 6.62 7.99
C ALA A 74 -14.01 5.57 9.07
N PHE A 75 -14.97 5.29 9.96
CA PHE A 75 -14.85 4.25 10.99
C PHE A 75 -14.71 2.84 10.39
N LEU A 76 -15.65 2.47 9.51
CA LEU A 76 -15.71 1.14 8.89
C LEU A 76 -14.47 0.84 8.04
N PHE A 77 -13.84 1.87 7.48
CA PHE A 77 -12.59 1.70 6.74
C PHE A 77 -11.37 1.69 7.65
N SER A 78 -11.25 2.68 8.55
CA SER A 78 -10.01 2.89 9.31
C SER A 78 -9.74 1.80 10.33
N VAL A 79 -10.75 1.32 11.06
CA VAL A 79 -10.54 0.36 12.17
C VAL A 79 -10.10 -1.03 11.66
N PRO A 80 -10.81 -1.67 10.70
CA PRO A 80 -10.37 -2.96 10.16
C PRO A 80 -9.03 -2.85 9.44
N TYR A 81 -8.81 -1.76 8.70
CA TYR A 81 -7.58 -1.53 7.97
C TYR A 81 -6.36 -1.40 8.90
N LEU A 82 -6.51 -0.65 10.00
CA LEU A 82 -5.50 -0.56 11.05
C LEU A 82 -5.18 -1.93 11.65
N GLY A 83 -6.20 -2.74 11.95
CA GLY A 83 -6.00 -4.08 12.49
C GLY A 83 -5.15 -4.97 11.58
N VAL A 84 -5.41 -4.95 10.27
CA VAL A 84 -4.64 -5.73 9.28
C VAL A 84 -3.18 -5.24 9.21
N GLN A 85 -2.93 -3.93 9.20
CA GLN A 85 -1.57 -3.38 9.11
C GLN A 85 -0.73 -3.65 10.37
N LEU A 86 -1.34 -3.51 11.54
CA LEU A 86 -0.66 -3.75 12.82
C LEU A 86 -0.30 -5.24 12.96
N ARG A 87 -1.21 -6.14 12.57
CA ARG A 87 -0.92 -7.59 12.55
C ARG A 87 0.17 -7.94 11.53
N ALA A 88 0.15 -7.34 10.34
CA ALA A 88 1.20 -7.54 9.34
C ALA A 88 2.58 -7.10 9.86
N SER A 89 2.62 -5.99 10.61
CA SER A 89 3.85 -5.51 11.23
C SER A 89 4.37 -6.46 12.33
N GLY A 90 3.48 -7.05 13.13
CA GLY A 90 3.85 -8.09 14.09
C GLY A 90 4.36 -9.37 13.41
N SER A 91 3.76 -9.74 12.27
CA SER A 91 4.22 -10.88 11.46
C SER A 91 5.63 -10.67 10.90
N LEU A 92 5.93 -9.45 10.46
CA LEU A 92 7.27 -9.09 9.99
C LEU A 92 8.33 -9.36 11.08
N PHE A 93 8.10 -8.89 12.30
CA PHE A 93 9.04 -9.15 13.41
C PHE A 93 9.16 -10.64 13.75
N ASN A 94 8.07 -11.38 13.69
CA ASN A 94 8.10 -12.81 13.96
C ASN A 94 9.03 -13.54 12.99
N VAL A 95 8.97 -13.21 11.70
CA VAL A 95 9.88 -13.80 10.70
C VAL A 95 11.32 -13.32 10.90
N LEU A 96 11.54 -12.01 11.05
CA LEU A 96 12.90 -11.44 11.17
C LEU A 96 13.62 -11.79 12.48
N SER A 97 12.91 -12.35 13.46
CA SER A 97 13.48 -12.78 14.74
C SER A 97 13.45 -14.30 14.91
N ASP A 98 13.23 -15.05 13.83
CA ASP A 98 13.16 -16.51 13.83
C ASP A 98 12.18 -17.06 14.89
N GLY A 99 11.03 -16.38 15.04
CA GLY A 99 9.98 -16.75 15.97
C GLY A 99 10.17 -16.23 17.41
N PHE A 100 11.30 -15.60 17.74
CA PHE A 100 11.56 -15.08 19.09
C PHE A 100 10.52 -14.04 19.53
N ILE A 101 10.11 -13.14 18.61
CA ILE A 101 9.03 -12.19 18.85
C ILE A 101 7.72 -12.78 18.34
N SER A 102 6.79 -13.08 19.25
CA SER A 102 5.44 -13.50 18.83
C SER A 102 4.71 -12.41 18.06
N VAL A 103 3.88 -12.80 17.09
CA VAL A 103 3.09 -11.87 16.27
C VAL A 103 2.25 -10.92 17.12
N ASN A 104 1.61 -11.44 18.18
CA ASN A 104 0.75 -10.66 19.06
C ASN A 104 1.55 -9.62 19.85
N PHE A 105 2.70 -10.01 20.40
CA PHE A 105 3.57 -9.08 21.14
C PHE A 105 4.07 -7.96 20.23
N GLY A 106 4.61 -8.31 19.05
CA GLY A 106 5.07 -7.34 18.06
C GLY A 106 3.97 -6.36 17.62
N MET A 107 2.76 -6.86 17.41
CA MET A 107 1.58 -6.05 17.10
C MET A 107 1.26 -5.05 18.21
N PHE A 108 1.15 -5.49 19.47
CA PHE A 108 0.82 -4.59 20.58
C PHE A 108 1.92 -3.56 20.88
N ALA A 109 3.19 -3.98 20.80
CA ALA A 109 4.34 -3.10 20.99
C ALA A 109 4.34 -1.96 19.96
N LEU A 110 4.18 -2.29 18.68
CA LEU A 110 4.11 -1.29 17.61
C LEU A 110 2.88 -0.39 17.71
N THR A 111 1.72 -0.96 18.04
CA THR A 111 0.50 -0.18 18.26
C THR A 111 0.71 0.87 19.33
N THR A 112 1.37 0.51 20.43
CA THR A 112 1.69 1.42 21.54
C THR A 112 2.54 2.59 21.07
N VAL A 113 3.62 2.32 20.33
CA VAL A 113 4.50 3.37 19.77
C VAL A 113 3.70 4.32 18.88
N VAL A 114 2.80 3.78 18.05
CA VAL A 114 2.02 4.55 17.09
C VAL A 114 1.03 5.46 17.76
N VAL A 115 0.29 4.92 18.72
CA VAL A 115 -0.65 5.70 19.52
C VAL A 115 0.09 6.84 20.23
N ILE A 116 1.28 6.60 20.80
CA ILE A 116 2.05 7.64 21.50
C ILE A 116 2.40 8.81 20.56
N TYR A 117 2.98 8.58 19.38
CA TYR A 117 3.39 9.69 18.52
C TYR A 117 2.21 10.36 17.80
N VAL A 118 1.15 9.61 17.47
CA VAL A 118 -0.06 10.17 16.86
C VAL A 118 -0.80 11.04 17.88
N ALA A 119 -0.97 10.56 19.12
CA ALA A 119 -1.66 11.30 20.17
C ALA A 119 -0.88 12.55 20.63
N SER A 120 0.46 12.46 20.73
CA SER A 120 1.28 13.59 21.18
C SER A 120 1.49 14.66 20.11
N GLY A 121 1.44 14.30 18.82
CA GLY A 121 1.88 15.17 17.74
C GLY A 121 0.81 15.66 16.77
N GLY A 122 -0.37 15.02 16.74
CA GLY A 122 -1.46 15.35 15.83
C GLY A 122 -1.09 15.28 14.34
N LEU A 123 -1.93 15.84 13.46
CA LEU A 123 -1.78 15.74 12.00
C LEU A 123 -0.43 16.29 11.50
N ARG A 124 0.14 17.29 12.18
CA ARG A 124 1.43 17.89 11.80
C ARG A 124 2.60 16.93 12.03
N SER A 125 2.64 16.25 13.18
CA SER A 125 3.68 15.24 13.46
C SER A 125 3.58 14.07 12.48
N VAL A 126 2.35 13.60 12.25
CA VAL A 126 2.07 12.55 11.25
C VAL A 126 2.62 12.95 9.88
N ALA A 127 2.43 14.20 9.44
CA ALA A 127 2.94 14.67 8.15
C ALA A 127 4.47 14.57 8.02
N TYR A 128 5.23 14.91 9.07
CA TYR A 128 6.69 14.83 9.04
C TYR A 128 7.17 13.38 9.07
N VAL A 129 6.55 12.54 9.90
CA VAL A 129 6.86 11.11 9.98
C VAL A 129 6.57 10.43 8.64
N ASP A 130 5.41 10.69 8.03
CA ASP A 130 5.02 10.14 6.74
C ASP A 130 5.99 10.55 5.62
N CYS A 131 6.52 11.78 5.65
CA CYS A 131 7.52 12.23 4.69
C CYS A 131 8.82 11.41 4.77
N ALA A 132 9.31 11.14 5.99
CA ALA A 132 10.49 10.30 6.19
C ALA A 132 10.19 8.84 5.78
N GLN A 133 9.02 8.33 6.15
CA GLN A 133 8.60 6.96 5.84
C GLN A 133 8.39 6.73 4.34
N ALA A 134 7.97 7.75 3.58
CA ALA A 134 7.85 7.65 2.13
C ALA A 134 9.22 7.43 1.45
N ILE A 135 10.28 8.09 1.94
CA ILE A 135 11.65 7.88 1.45
C ILE A 135 12.12 6.47 1.79
N LEU A 136 11.91 6.04 3.04
CA LEU A 136 12.27 4.68 3.48
C LEU A 136 11.55 3.60 2.67
N LEU A 137 10.26 3.80 2.36
CA LEU A 137 9.49 2.91 1.49
C LEU A 137 10.15 2.81 0.11
N ALA A 138 10.47 3.94 -0.51
CA ALA A 138 11.08 3.98 -1.84
C ALA A 138 12.44 3.29 -1.87
N VAL A 139 13.30 3.61 -0.89
CA VAL A 139 14.64 3.02 -0.74
C VAL A 139 14.54 1.51 -0.48
N GLY A 140 13.66 1.07 0.42
CA GLY A 140 13.50 -0.34 0.74
C GLY A 140 13.02 -1.17 -0.45
N ILE A 141 12.06 -0.67 -1.23
CA ILE A 141 11.61 -1.33 -2.46
C ILE A 141 12.77 -1.46 -3.47
N ALA A 142 13.53 -0.38 -3.67
CA ALA A 142 14.65 -0.37 -4.61
C ALA A 142 15.76 -1.36 -4.20
N ILE A 143 16.15 -1.34 -2.93
CA ILE A 143 17.17 -2.26 -2.39
C ILE A 143 16.69 -3.70 -2.52
N LEU A 144 15.46 -4.02 -2.10
CA LEU A 144 14.95 -5.39 -2.17
C LEU A 144 14.83 -5.91 -3.61
N GLY A 145 14.44 -5.06 -4.56
CA GLY A 145 14.47 -5.43 -5.98
C GLY A 145 15.89 -5.69 -6.47
N GLY A 146 16.86 -4.88 -6.05
CA GLY A 146 18.28 -5.10 -6.33
C GLY A 146 18.82 -6.40 -5.72
N VAL A 147 18.41 -6.73 -4.49
CA VAL A 147 18.77 -7.98 -3.79
C VAL A 147 18.23 -9.18 -4.56
N ALA A 148 16.94 -9.17 -4.91
CA ALA A 148 16.34 -10.26 -5.69
C ALA A 148 17.06 -10.43 -7.03
N LEU A 149 17.41 -9.34 -7.71
CA LEU A 149 18.16 -9.38 -8.96
C LEU A 149 19.59 -9.91 -8.78
N TYR A 150 20.29 -9.49 -7.73
CA TYR A 150 21.66 -9.93 -7.41
C TYR A 150 21.71 -11.45 -7.16
N TYR A 151 20.87 -11.95 -6.26
CA TYR A 151 20.82 -13.39 -5.95
C TYR A 151 20.26 -14.24 -7.11
N SER A 152 19.53 -13.63 -8.05
CA SER A 152 19.13 -14.30 -9.30
C SER A 152 20.30 -14.47 -10.28
N GLY A 153 21.51 -13.98 -9.97
CA GLY A 153 22.66 -13.98 -10.88
C GLY A 153 22.75 -12.73 -11.76
N GLY A 154 22.23 -11.60 -11.26
CA GLY A 154 22.13 -10.34 -12.00
C GLY A 154 21.07 -10.38 -13.11
N TRP A 155 21.16 -9.45 -14.06
CA TRP A 155 20.20 -9.36 -15.18
C TRP A 155 20.19 -10.62 -16.05
N SER A 156 21.36 -11.16 -16.38
CA SER A 156 21.47 -12.37 -17.21
C SER A 156 20.86 -13.60 -16.53
N GLY A 157 21.15 -13.79 -15.24
CA GLY A 157 20.57 -14.87 -14.46
C GLY A 157 19.06 -14.72 -14.28
N PHE A 158 18.58 -13.50 -14.08
CA PHE A 158 17.14 -13.20 -14.01
C PHE A 158 16.41 -13.54 -15.32
N THR A 159 16.92 -13.07 -16.47
CA THR A 159 16.28 -13.36 -17.76
C THR A 159 16.35 -14.83 -18.14
N SER A 160 17.47 -15.49 -17.85
CA SER A 160 17.65 -16.93 -18.13
C SER A 160 16.79 -17.80 -17.21
N GLY A 161 16.68 -17.44 -15.94
CA GLY A 161 15.80 -18.10 -14.96
C GLY A 161 14.34 -17.98 -15.36
N LEU A 162 13.88 -16.79 -15.77
CA LEU A 162 12.53 -16.62 -16.32
C LEU A 162 12.30 -17.48 -17.57
N ALA A 163 13.26 -17.53 -18.50
CA ALA A 163 13.13 -18.38 -19.69
C ALA A 163 13.01 -19.86 -19.33
N LYS A 164 13.73 -20.32 -18.29
CA LYS A 164 13.62 -21.68 -17.77
C LYS A 164 12.24 -21.96 -17.18
N ILE A 165 11.70 -21.05 -16.35
CA ILE A 165 10.36 -21.17 -15.78
C ILE A 165 9.32 -21.28 -16.89
N VAL A 166 9.36 -20.37 -17.86
CA VAL A 166 8.41 -20.36 -18.99
C VAL A 166 8.50 -21.64 -19.81
N SER A 167 9.70 -22.14 -20.09
CA SER A 167 9.90 -23.40 -20.82
C SER A 167 9.37 -24.60 -20.03
N SER A 168 9.51 -24.59 -18.71
CA SER A 168 8.97 -25.62 -17.80
C SER A 168 7.43 -25.62 -17.80
N ASP A 169 6.80 -24.45 -17.69
CA ASP A 169 5.34 -24.31 -17.74
C ASP A 169 4.79 -24.84 -19.08
N VAL A 170 5.40 -24.44 -20.20
CA VAL A 170 4.97 -24.86 -21.54
C VAL A 170 5.15 -26.37 -21.76
N SER A 171 6.28 -26.93 -21.33
CA SER A 171 6.55 -28.37 -21.51
C SER A 171 5.71 -29.27 -20.60
N SER A 172 5.40 -28.81 -19.37
CA SER A 172 4.55 -29.54 -18.43
C SER A 172 3.05 -29.41 -18.73
N GLY A 173 2.65 -28.39 -19.52
CA GLY A 173 1.25 -28.06 -19.75
C GLY A 173 0.53 -27.47 -18.53
N GLN A 174 1.28 -27.11 -17.48
CA GLN A 174 0.75 -26.55 -16.25
C GLN A 174 1.00 -25.03 -16.20
N ASN A 175 0.22 -24.31 -15.37
CA ASN A 175 0.34 -22.86 -15.21
C ASN A 175 0.19 -22.06 -16.53
N LEU A 176 -0.55 -22.60 -17.49
CA LEU A 176 -0.79 -21.96 -18.78
C LEU A 176 -2.09 -21.16 -18.79
N THR A 177 -2.09 -20.06 -19.54
CA THR A 177 -3.29 -19.34 -19.95
C THR A 177 -4.11 -20.18 -20.94
N PRO A 178 -5.38 -19.83 -21.21
CA PRO A 178 -6.18 -20.50 -22.25
C PRO A 178 -5.49 -20.50 -23.62
N ASP A 179 -4.72 -19.45 -23.92
CA ASP A 179 -3.96 -19.31 -25.17
C ASP A 179 -2.60 -20.06 -25.16
N GLY A 180 -2.29 -20.81 -24.11
CA GLY A 180 -1.08 -21.64 -24.01
C GLY A 180 0.21 -20.92 -23.59
N TYR A 181 0.13 -19.67 -23.11
CA TYR A 181 1.29 -18.94 -22.59
C TYR A 181 1.47 -19.19 -21.08
N SER A 182 2.71 -19.14 -20.59
CA SER A 182 2.96 -19.19 -19.13
C SER A 182 2.28 -18.01 -18.43
N MET A 183 1.51 -18.31 -17.38
CA MET A 183 0.83 -17.29 -16.57
C MET A 183 1.79 -16.30 -15.90
N LYS A 184 3.09 -16.63 -15.81
CA LYS A 184 4.09 -15.76 -15.18
C LYS A 184 4.45 -14.55 -16.04
N VAL A 185 4.36 -14.68 -17.36
CA VAL A 185 4.79 -13.64 -18.31
C VAL A 185 3.73 -13.25 -19.35
N ALA A 186 2.58 -13.92 -19.35
CA ALA A 186 1.51 -13.63 -20.29
C ALA A 186 1.04 -12.18 -20.21
N ILE A 187 0.64 -11.62 -21.36
CA ILE A 187 -0.07 -10.36 -21.41
C ILE A 187 -1.52 -10.63 -20.99
N PRO A 188 -2.10 -9.85 -20.05
CA PRO A 188 -3.49 -10.01 -19.66
C PRO A 188 -4.44 -10.00 -20.87
N GLY A 189 -5.18 -11.09 -21.05
CA GLY A 189 -6.34 -11.11 -21.93
C GLY A 189 -7.43 -10.14 -21.46
N SER A 190 -8.40 -9.81 -22.32
CA SER A 190 -9.42 -8.80 -22.00
C SER A 190 -10.31 -9.18 -20.80
N ILE A 191 -10.92 -10.36 -20.86
CA ILE A 191 -11.83 -10.88 -19.82
C ILE A 191 -11.85 -12.40 -19.85
N GLN A 192 -12.10 -13.02 -18.69
CA GLN A 192 -12.36 -14.44 -18.57
C GLN A 192 -13.66 -14.62 -17.77
N MET A 193 -14.67 -15.22 -18.41
CA MET A 193 -15.98 -15.40 -17.81
C MET A 193 -15.96 -16.64 -16.91
N VAL A 194 -15.77 -16.41 -15.60
CA VAL A 194 -15.73 -17.46 -14.58
C VAL A 194 -16.65 -17.11 -13.42
N SER A 195 -17.21 -18.13 -12.76
CA SER A 195 -18.10 -17.90 -11.60
C SER A 195 -17.37 -17.33 -10.38
N ALA A 196 -16.04 -17.49 -10.31
CA ALA A 196 -15.17 -16.97 -9.27
C ALA A 196 -13.72 -16.86 -9.81
N GLY A 197 -12.96 -15.88 -9.35
CA GLY A 197 -11.57 -15.68 -9.80
C GLY A 197 -10.63 -16.87 -9.52
N SER A 198 -10.92 -17.68 -8.51
CA SER A 198 -10.16 -18.92 -8.22
C SER A 198 -10.34 -20.02 -9.27
N LYS A 199 -11.36 -19.91 -10.13
CA LYS A 199 -11.59 -20.81 -11.26
C LYS A 199 -10.98 -20.30 -12.56
N ALA A 200 -10.26 -19.18 -12.52
CA ALA A 200 -9.60 -18.62 -13.68
C ALA A 200 -8.46 -19.53 -14.15
N ILE A 201 -8.40 -19.81 -15.45
CA ILE A 201 -7.32 -20.60 -16.06
C ILE A 201 -6.18 -19.66 -16.40
N GLY A 202 -4.97 -19.95 -15.91
CA GLY A 202 -3.77 -19.11 -16.11
C GLY A 202 -3.80 -17.76 -15.40
N GLY A 203 -4.64 -17.62 -14.37
CA GLY A 203 -4.69 -16.44 -13.50
C GLY A 203 -5.93 -15.58 -13.68
N ALA A 204 -6.33 -14.92 -12.59
CA ALA A 204 -7.53 -14.08 -12.55
C ALA A 204 -7.32 -12.65 -13.09
N TRP A 205 -6.06 -12.26 -13.34
CA TRP A 205 -5.69 -10.89 -13.71
C TRP A 205 -5.82 -10.66 -15.21
N THR A 206 -7.04 -10.39 -15.63
CA THR A 206 -7.39 -9.91 -16.97
C THR A 206 -7.32 -8.39 -17.04
N GLY A 207 -7.34 -7.82 -18.24
CA GLY A 207 -7.40 -6.37 -18.46
C GLY A 207 -8.57 -5.72 -17.73
N ILE A 208 -9.77 -6.33 -17.76
CA ILE A 208 -10.93 -5.84 -17.00
C ILE A 208 -10.73 -5.97 -15.48
N MET A 209 -10.10 -7.04 -15.00
CA MET A 209 -9.79 -7.17 -13.56
C MET A 209 -8.79 -6.08 -13.12
N CYS A 210 -7.72 -5.87 -13.86
CA CYS A 210 -6.77 -4.78 -13.59
C CYS A 210 -7.45 -3.42 -13.62
N MET A 211 -8.29 -3.14 -14.62
CA MET A 211 -9.02 -1.88 -14.74
C MET A 211 -9.97 -1.63 -13.56
N THR A 212 -10.81 -2.61 -13.24
CA THR A 212 -11.76 -2.50 -12.11
C THR A 212 -11.03 -2.38 -10.77
N TYR A 213 -9.92 -3.10 -10.61
CA TYR A 213 -9.04 -2.97 -9.44
C TYR A 213 -8.45 -1.57 -9.33
N MET A 214 -7.95 -1.00 -10.44
CA MET A 214 -7.44 0.38 -10.47
C MET A 214 -8.52 1.42 -10.18
N PHE A 215 -9.75 1.24 -10.65
CA PHE A 215 -10.90 2.09 -10.32
C PHE A 215 -11.33 1.94 -8.85
N ALA A 216 -11.24 0.75 -8.27
CA ALA A 216 -11.47 0.59 -6.84
C ALA A 216 -10.42 1.37 -6.03
N LEU A 217 -9.15 1.31 -6.43
CA LEU A 217 -8.07 2.04 -5.77
C LEU A 217 -8.15 3.57 -5.93
N MET A 218 -8.79 4.07 -6.99
CA MET A 218 -9.11 5.50 -7.12
C MET A 218 -9.89 6.04 -5.92
N GLY A 219 -10.70 5.22 -5.26
CA GLY A 219 -11.45 5.58 -4.05
C GLY A 219 -10.57 6.00 -2.87
N ILE A 220 -9.29 5.59 -2.84
CA ILE A 220 -8.35 5.98 -1.78
C ILE A 220 -8.23 7.50 -1.67
N GLN A 221 -8.09 8.21 -2.79
CA GLN A 221 -7.98 9.68 -2.77
C GLN A 221 -9.31 10.40 -2.55
N SER A 222 -10.43 9.70 -2.76
CA SER A 222 -11.76 10.20 -2.39
C SER A 222 -12.08 9.98 -0.91
N SER A 223 -11.21 9.31 -0.16
CA SER A 223 -11.44 9.03 1.26
C SER A 223 -11.36 10.30 2.12
N PRO A 224 -11.96 10.27 3.33
CA PRO A 224 -11.90 11.40 4.24
C PRO A 224 -10.48 11.84 4.60
N ALA A 225 -9.55 10.90 4.70
CA ALA A 225 -8.17 11.19 5.04
C ALA A 225 -7.52 12.13 4.02
N PHE A 226 -7.65 11.81 2.72
CA PHE A 226 -7.08 12.65 1.66
C PHE A 226 -7.79 14.00 1.53
N SER A 227 -9.08 14.07 1.85
CA SER A 227 -9.81 15.34 1.91
C SER A 227 -9.24 16.26 3.01
N MET A 228 -9.00 15.72 4.21
CA MET A 228 -8.38 16.49 5.28
C MET A 228 -6.94 16.91 4.97
N TRP A 229 -6.15 16.02 4.37
CA TRP A 229 -4.81 16.37 3.86
C TRP A 229 -4.88 17.50 2.84
N ALA A 230 -5.88 17.49 1.95
CA ALA A 230 -6.09 18.60 1.03
C ALA A 230 -6.39 19.89 1.79
N PHE A 231 -7.35 19.93 2.73
CA PHE A 231 -7.68 21.14 3.49
C PHE A 231 -6.49 21.72 4.27
N ALA A 232 -5.62 20.86 4.80
CA ALA A 232 -4.42 21.24 5.54
C ALA A 232 -3.33 21.92 4.68
N ASN A 233 -3.34 21.74 3.35
CA ASN A 233 -2.32 22.32 2.48
C ASN A 233 -2.37 23.85 2.46
N LYS A 234 -1.21 24.51 2.58
CA LYS A 234 -1.12 25.98 2.48
C LYS A 234 -1.26 26.48 1.06
N THR A 235 -0.72 25.75 0.09
CA THR A 235 -0.73 26.12 -1.34
C THR A 235 -1.17 24.93 -2.20
N PRO A 236 -1.72 25.18 -3.40
CA PRO A 236 -2.16 24.10 -4.28
C PRO A 236 -1.02 23.51 -5.12
N GLN A 237 0.18 24.11 -5.09
CA GLN A 237 1.33 23.68 -5.90
C GLN A 237 1.81 22.28 -5.51
N ALA A 238 1.72 21.93 -4.22
CA ALA A 238 2.13 20.63 -3.70
C ALA A 238 1.36 19.46 -4.35
N PHE A 239 0.09 19.65 -4.72
CA PHE A 239 -0.71 18.62 -5.37
C PHE A 239 -0.09 18.16 -6.69
N ARG A 240 0.39 19.11 -7.52
CA ARG A 240 0.97 18.79 -8.83
C ARG A 240 2.22 17.92 -8.69
N TRP A 241 3.08 18.27 -7.75
CA TRP A 241 4.31 17.53 -7.49
C TRP A 241 4.00 16.15 -6.92
N GLN A 242 3.12 16.07 -5.93
CA GLN A 242 2.74 14.79 -5.31
C GLN A 242 2.05 13.84 -6.30
N GLN A 243 1.12 14.34 -7.11
CA GLN A 243 0.29 13.53 -8.00
C GLN A 243 1.07 13.04 -9.23
N VAL A 244 1.83 13.93 -9.87
CA VAL A 244 2.52 13.62 -11.13
C VAL A 244 3.94 13.09 -10.89
N VAL A 245 4.73 13.74 -10.06
CA VAL A 245 6.15 13.38 -9.91
C VAL A 245 6.30 12.28 -8.86
N ALA A 246 5.89 12.52 -7.62
CA ALA A 246 6.12 11.56 -6.55
C ALA A 246 5.33 10.25 -6.75
N SER A 247 4.05 10.34 -7.07
CA SER A 247 3.20 9.14 -7.18
C SER A 247 3.31 8.48 -8.55
N SER A 248 3.00 9.22 -9.62
CA SER A 248 2.91 8.63 -10.96
C SER A 248 4.28 8.23 -11.51
N LEU A 249 5.29 9.09 -11.38
CA LEU A 249 6.62 8.82 -11.93
C LEU A 249 7.49 8.00 -10.97
N ILE A 250 7.81 8.52 -9.78
CA ILE A 250 8.78 7.87 -8.88
C ILE A 250 8.24 6.53 -8.40
N VAL A 251 7.05 6.51 -7.79
CA VAL A 251 6.47 5.24 -7.32
C VAL A 251 6.08 4.34 -8.49
N GLY A 252 5.58 4.89 -9.60
CA GLY A 252 5.32 4.12 -10.82
C GLY A 252 6.56 3.34 -11.31
N ILE A 253 7.72 4.00 -11.42
CA ILE A 253 8.98 3.34 -11.78
C ILE A 253 9.29 2.24 -10.79
N LEU A 254 9.21 2.51 -9.47
CA LEU A 254 9.50 1.49 -8.46
C LEU A 254 8.62 0.25 -8.58
N LEU A 255 7.33 0.43 -8.89
CA LEU A 255 6.36 -0.66 -9.03
C LEU A 255 6.44 -1.41 -10.36
N PHE A 256 6.95 -0.79 -11.42
CA PHE A 256 7.16 -1.45 -12.71
C PHE A 256 8.56 -2.03 -12.88
N THR A 257 9.45 -1.84 -11.91
CA THR A 257 10.84 -2.32 -11.98
C THR A 257 11.17 -3.17 -10.77
N PHE A 258 11.38 -2.55 -9.61
CA PHE A 258 11.93 -3.23 -8.46
C PHE A 258 10.96 -4.21 -7.81
N THR A 259 9.65 -3.95 -7.78
CA THR A 259 8.69 -4.95 -7.27
C THR A 259 8.50 -6.13 -8.23
N ILE A 260 8.70 -5.92 -9.54
CA ILE A 260 8.76 -7.03 -10.51
C ILE A 260 10.00 -7.87 -10.25
N PHE A 261 11.16 -7.24 -10.01
CA PHE A 261 12.38 -7.95 -9.64
C PHE A 261 12.20 -8.74 -8.34
N GLN A 262 11.52 -8.17 -7.33
CA GLN A 262 11.19 -8.90 -6.11
C GLN A 262 10.29 -10.12 -6.38
N GLY A 263 9.16 -9.92 -7.05
CA GLY A 263 8.17 -10.98 -7.26
C GLY A 263 8.66 -12.10 -8.18
N LEU A 264 9.13 -11.75 -9.37
CA LEU A 264 9.62 -12.73 -10.35
C LEU A 264 11.01 -13.25 -10.00
N GLY A 265 11.88 -12.41 -9.44
CA GLY A 265 13.21 -12.84 -9.03
C GLY A 265 13.12 -13.88 -7.91
N ALA A 266 12.16 -13.71 -6.99
CA ALA A 266 11.94 -14.72 -5.96
C ALA A 266 11.46 -16.07 -6.48
N GLN A 267 10.75 -16.14 -7.62
CA GLN A 267 10.45 -17.43 -8.25
C GLN A 267 11.74 -18.14 -8.69
N ILE A 268 12.69 -17.39 -9.25
CA ILE A 268 14.01 -17.92 -9.64
C ILE A 268 14.81 -18.36 -8.41
N LEU A 269 14.73 -17.61 -7.31
CA LEU A 269 15.39 -17.97 -6.05
C LEU A 269 14.80 -19.26 -5.44
N VAL A 270 13.49 -19.48 -5.57
CA VAL A 270 12.84 -20.73 -5.18
C VAL A 270 13.32 -21.88 -6.08
N ASP A 271 13.35 -21.70 -7.39
CA ASP A 271 13.86 -22.71 -8.34
C ASP A 271 15.34 -23.07 -8.12
N ASN A 272 16.12 -22.12 -7.62
CA ASN A 272 17.52 -22.31 -7.26
C ASN A 272 17.71 -22.91 -5.85
N GLY A 273 16.63 -23.15 -5.10
CA GLY A 273 16.67 -23.68 -3.73
C GLY A 273 17.19 -22.70 -2.68
N LEU A 274 17.20 -21.39 -2.96
CA LEU A 274 17.63 -20.35 -2.02
C LEU A 274 16.50 -19.87 -1.11
N LEU A 275 15.25 -20.02 -1.56
CA LEU A 275 14.05 -19.67 -0.80
C LEU A 275 13.11 -20.87 -0.76
N GLU A 276 12.54 -21.14 0.41
CA GLU A 276 11.59 -22.24 0.63
C GLU A 276 10.33 -21.73 1.32
N ASN A 277 9.20 -22.42 1.12
CA ASN A 277 7.92 -22.11 1.78
C ASN A 277 7.45 -20.65 1.63
N ILE A 278 7.66 -20.08 0.43
CA ILE A 278 7.28 -18.70 0.12
C ILE A 278 5.80 -18.59 -0.28
N SER A 279 5.17 -17.54 0.24
CA SER A 279 3.82 -17.09 -0.05
C SER A 279 3.81 -15.60 -0.37
N ASP A 280 2.66 -15.07 -0.79
CA ASP A 280 2.47 -13.64 -1.02
C ASP A 280 2.66 -12.77 0.24
N LYS A 281 2.60 -13.36 1.44
CA LYS A 281 2.69 -12.65 2.71
C LYS A 281 4.10 -12.62 3.31
N ASN A 282 4.88 -13.68 3.15
CA ASN A 282 6.23 -13.79 3.73
C ASN A 282 7.35 -13.50 2.71
N LEU A 283 7.05 -13.34 1.42
CA LEU A 283 8.08 -13.07 0.39
C LEU A 283 9.08 -11.99 0.81
N VAL A 284 8.60 -10.81 1.19
CA VAL A 284 9.49 -9.68 1.52
C VAL A 284 10.28 -9.92 2.80
N PRO A 285 9.69 -10.37 3.91
CA PRO A 285 10.44 -10.83 5.08
C PRO A 285 11.56 -11.84 4.73
N GLU A 286 11.29 -12.81 3.87
CA GLU A 286 12.28 -13.83 3.48
C GLU A 286 13.39 -13.26 2.60
N LEU A 287 13.07 -12.35 1.68
CA LEU A 287 14.08 -11.60 0.92
C LEU A 287 14.99 -10.77 1.82
N ILE A 288 14.46 -10.21 2.92
CA ILE A 288 15.26 -9.54 3.93
C ILE A 288 16.15 -10.56 4.65
N ASN A 289 15.61 -11.72 5.03
CA ASN A 289 16.34 -12.75 5.78
C ASN A 289 17.50 -13.37 5.00
N LEU A 290 17.49 -13.36 3.66
CA LEU A 290 18.65 -13.72 2.82
C LEU A 290 19.92 -12.93 3.15
N LEU A 291 19.76 -11.73 3.71
CA LEU A 291 20.86 -10.83 4.07
C LEU A 291 21.33 -11.00 5.52
N SER A 292 20.69 -11.87 6.31
CA SER A 292 21.00 -12.07 7.74
C SER A 292 22.47 -12.38 8.00
N THR A 293 23.07 -13.26 7.19
CA THR A 293 24.47 -13.66 7.34
C THR A 293 25.44 -12.67 6.66
N SER A 294 25.07 -12.11 5.51
CA SER A 294 25.96 -11.30 4.66
C SER A 294 25.99 -9.82 5.02
N ALA A 295 24.84 -9.25 5.42
CA ALA A 295 24.69 -7.83 5.76
C ALA A 295 23.64 -7.61 6.87
N PRO A 296 23.93 -7.98 8.14
CA PRO A 296 22.98 -7.84 9.25
C PRO A 296 22.48 -6.41 9.47
N TRP A 297 23.33 -5.40 9.24
CA TRP A 297 22.94 -4.00 9.36
C TRP A 297 21.87 -3.60 8.32
N LEU A 298 21.91 -4.21 7.13
CA LEU A 298 20.97 -3.96 6.05
C LEU A 298 19.62 -4.62 6.36
N VAL A 299 19.61 -5.78 7.03
CA VAL A 299 18.39 -6.39 7.57
C VAL A 299 17.67 -5.42 8.50
N GLY A 300 18.39 -4.81 9.44
CA GLY A 300 17.83 -3.80 10.35
C GLY A 300 17.23 -2.60 9.60
N LEU A 301 17.94 -2.07 8.60
CA LEU A 301 17.44 -0.97 7.77
C LEU A 301 16.18 -1.35 6.98
N LEU A 302 16.17 -2.53 6.35
CA LEU A 302 15.03 -2.99 5.56
C LEU A 302 13.81 -3.32 6.43
N ALA A 303 14.02 -3.83 7.64
CA ALA A 303 12.98 -3.99 8.65
C ALA A 303 12.32 -2.63 8.98
N VAL A 304 13.14 -1.60 9.21
CA VAL A 304 12.66 -0.23 9.43
C VAL A 304 11.89 0.30 8.20
N CYS A 305 12.37 0.02 6.99
CA CYS A 305 11.65 0.42 5.77
C CYS A 305 10.27 -0.25 5.64
N ALA A 306 10.18 -1.55 5.92
CA ALA A 306 8.94 -2.30 5.89
C ALA A 306 7.95 -1.80 6.96
N LEU A 307 8.44 -1.54 8.18
CA LEU A 307 7.63 -0.97 9.27
C LEU A 307 7.16 0.46 8.93
N ALA A 308 8.04 1.30 8.39
CA ALA A 308 7.70 2.64 7.93
C ALA A 308 6.54 2.60 6.91
N ALA A 309 6.60 1.69 5.94
CA ALA A 309 5.54 1.50 4.96
C ALA A 309 4.22 1.07 5.59
N MET A 310 4.26 0.16 6.56
CA MET A 310 3.05 -0.30 7.27
C MET A 310 2.47 0.78 8.19
N GLN A 311 3.31 1.60 8.83
CA GLN A 311 2.85 2.56 9.83
C GLN A 311 2.32 3.88 9.25
N SER A 312 2.92 4.39 8.16
CA SER A 312 2.53 5.66 7.52
C SER A 312 1.04 5.75 7.17
N THR A 313 0.43 4.62 6.84
CA THR A 313 -0.98 4.61 6.45
C THR A 313 -1.88 4.45 7.68
N GLY A 314 -1.44 3.70 8.68
CA GLY A 314 -2.15 3.56 9.94
C GLY A 314 -2.26 4.89 10.70
N SER A 315 -1.15 5.63 10.82
CA SER A 315 -1.12 6.96 11.45
C SER A 315 -2.13 7.93 10.81
N ALA A 316 -2.14 8.00 9.47
CA ALA A 316 -3.01 8.88 8.71
C ALA A 316 -4.50 8.56 8.95
N TYR A 317 -4.89 7.28 8.89
CA TYR A 317 -6.29 6.89 9.13
C TYR A 317 -6.70 7.03 10.59
N MET A 318 -5.80 6.73 11.53
CA MET A 318 -6.05 6.92 12.97
C MET A 318 -6.27 8.40 13.29
N SER A 319 -5.41 9.29 12.80
CA SER A 319 -5.56 10.74 12.99
C SER A 319 -6.82 11.27 12.30
N THR A 320 -7.16 10.75 11.12
CA THR A 320 -8.36 11.14 10.39
C THR A 320 -9.63 10.79 11.15
N PHE A 321 -9.75 9.53 11.56
CA PHE A 321 -10.92 9.08 12.29
C PHE A 321 -11.08 9.83 13.62
N SER A 322 -9.98 10.02 14.35
CA SER A 322 -9.96 10.80 15.60
C SER A 322 -10.47 12.24 15.37
N ALA A 323 -9.91 12.95 14.38
CA ALA A 323 -10.32 14.33 14.07
C ALA A 323 -11.79 14.43 13.67
N MET A 324 -12.30 13.46 12.90
CA MET A 324 -13.70 13.40 12.52
C MET A 324 -14.61 13.13 13.72
N VAL A 325 -14.25 12.20 14.61
CA VAL A 325 -15.01 11.99 15.86
C VAL A 325 -15.02 13.27 16.70
N THR A 326 -13.87 13.93 16.86
CA THR A 326 -13.79 15.18 17.62
C THR A 326 -14.63 16.30 16.99
N ARG A 327 -14.49 16.56 15.70
CA ARG A 327 -15.14 17.72 15.04
C ARG A 327 -16.59 17.46 14.65
N ASP A 328 -16.85 16.31 14.04
CA ASP A 328 -18.17 15.99 13.47
C ASP A 328 -19.13 15.39 14.49
N ILE A 329 -18.64 14.77 15.57
CA ILE A 329 -19.47 14.17 16.62
C ILE A 329 -19.40 14.97 17.93
N TYR A 330 -18.22 15.03 18.54
CA TYR A 330 -18.06 15.59 19.88
C TYR A 330 -18.35 17.10 19.91
N ALA A 331 -17.64 17.88 19.11
CA ALA A 331 -17.82 19.33 19.04
C ALA A 331 -19.18 19.75 18.46
N LYS A 332 -19.87 18.86 17.72
CA LYS A 332 -21.17 19.19 17.14
C LYS A 332 -22.36 18.84 18.05
N TYR A 333 -22.34 17.67 18.68
CA TYR A 333 -23.49 17.11 19.38
C TYR A 333 -23.30 16.96 20.89
N ILE A 334 -22.06 16.81 21.36
CA ILE A 334 -21.77 16.54 22.77
C ILE A 334 -21.39 17.83 23.50
N SER A 335 -20.48 18.62 22.93
CA SER A 335 -20.00 19.87 23.51
C SER A 335 -19.83 20.97 22.45
N PRO A 336 -20.93 21.61 22.02
CA PRO A 336 -20.93 22.67 21.01
C PRO A 336 -20.02 23.88 21.32
N ASN A 337 -19.78 24.12 22.60
CA ASN A 337 -18.99 25.25 23.08
C ASN A 337 -17.58 24.84 23.53
N ALA A 338 -17.11 23.62 23.20
CA ALA A 338 -15.77 23.18 23.53
C ALA A 338 -14.73 24.08 22.84
N SER A 339 -13.76 24.57 23.60
CA SER A 339 -12.61 25.29 23.05
C SER A 339 -11.72 24.36 22.24
N ASP A 340 -10.89 24.90 21.33
CA ASP A 340 -9.92 24.12 20.57
C ASP A 340 -8.91 23.35 21.45
N LYS A 341 -8.74 23.74 22.72
CA LYS A 341 -7.90 23.01 23.69
C LYS A 341 -8.61 21.79 24.29
N ASN A 342 -9.93 21.86 24.41
CA ASN A 342 -10.76 20.79 24.94
C ASN A 342 -11.16 19.76 23.86
N GLN A 343 -11.14 20.17 22.59
CA GLN A 343 -11.30 19.33 21.42
C GLN A 343 -9.98 18.64 21.05
#